data_AF-A0A645A2D8-F1
#
_entry.id   AF-A0A645A2D8-F1
#
_cell.length_a   1.000
_cell.length_b   1.000
_cell.length_c   1.000
_cell.angle_alpha   90.00
_cell.angle_beta   90.00
_cell.angle_gamma   90.00
#
_symmetry.space_group_name_H-M   'P 1'
#
loop_
_entity.id
_entity.type
_entity.pdbx_description
1 polymer ?
#
loop_
_entity_poly.entity_id
_entity_poly.type
_entity_poly.pdbx_seq_one_letter_code
_entity_poly.pdbx_strand_id
1 'polypeptide(L)'
;MINKLYLEKDFKSYLKASKLYLNKTRDIPTSTINKNNIDTSCLNLIEKLELLNQSIVSHNMNSNKKEINLNVIKNICTKLPKNDVLIFIPTGCYQYITSFINKQTYDKIMLWEIHNNKDASHSCKYLTKNIKGKKCLIIDKSYTGKTLDMMEKNIIKNNGYPIKLALFPKSMEAIKRSDYIVFLDKIYKSQSIKEEGDWMNKLYKKTLSVS
;
A
#
# COMPACT_ATOMS: atom_id res chain seq x y z
N MET A 1 -9.39 17.78 5.24
CA MET A 1 -8.14 17.97 6.01
C MET A 1 -6.90 17.63 5.20
N ILE A 2 -6.85 16.52 4.44
CA ILE A 2 -5.83 16.29 3.38
C ILE A 2 -5.75 17.49 2.42
N ASN A 3 -6.88 18.11 2.07
CA ASN A 3 -6.93 19.35 1.28
C ASN A 3 -6.12 20.52 1.87
N LYS A 4 -5.93 20.60 3.20
CA LYS A 4 -5.07 21.66 3.79
C LYS A 4 -3.59 21.37 3.56
N LEU A 5 -3.16 20.11 3.54
CA LEU A 5 -1.77 19.74 3.22
C LEU A 5 -1.45 20.01 1.73
N TYR A 6 -2.45 19.92 0.85
CA TYR A 6 -2.32 20.26 -0.57
C TYR A 6 -2.17 21.76 -0.87
N LEU A 7 -2.32 22.64 0.12
CA LEU A 7 -2.16 24.08 -0.07
C LEU A 7 -0.70 24.53 -0.16
N GLU A 8 0.24 23.66 0.19
CA GLU A 8 1.67 23.95 0.03
C GLU A 8 2.01 24.14 -1.46
N LYS A 9 2.81 25.14 -1.81
CA LYS A 9 3.11 25.46 -3.22
C LYS A 9 4.26 24.64 -3.80
N ASP A 10 5.07 24.02 -2.94
CA ASP A 10 6.22 23.21 -3.32
C ASP A 10 6.28 21.89 -2.54
N PHE A 11 6.88 20.87 -3.15
CA PHE A 11 6.91 19.52 -2.60
C PHE A 11 7.71 19.42 -1.30
N LYS A 12 8.73 20.27 -1.09
CA LYS A 12 9.58 20.22 0.11
C LYS A 12 8.81 20.74 1.33
N SER A 13 8.06 21.83 1.15
CA SER A 13 7.15 22.36 2.16
C SER A 13 6.04 21.38 2.47
N TYR A 14 5.45 20.74 1.45
CA TYR A 14 4.51 19.63 1.61
C TYR A 14 5.10 18.48 2.43
N LEU A 15 6.32 18.03 2.13
CA LEU A 15 6.96 16.94 2.86
C LEU A 15 7.21 17.31 4.33
N LYS A 16 7.61 18.55 4.61
CA LYS A 16 7.81 19.04 5.98
C LYS A 16 6.49 19.07 6.74
N ALA A 17 5.44 19.65 6.15
CA ALA A 17 4.09 19.70 6.72
C ALA A 17 3.51 18.30 6.94
N SER A 18 3.70 17.40 5.97
CA SER A 18 3.26 16.01 6.03
C SER A 18 3.99 15.22 7.10
N LYS A 19 5.30 15.42 7.28
CA LYS A 19 6.05 14.78 8.38
C LYS A 19 5.59 15.28 9.75
N LEU A 20 5.37 16.59 9.89
CA LEU A 20 4.84 17.18 11.12
C LEU A 20 3.44 16.62 11.42
N TYR A 21 2.59 16.52 10.41
CA TYR A 21 1.25 15.93 10.54
C TYR A 21 1.31 14.45 10.87
N LEU A 22 2.09 13.64 10.13
CA LEU A 22 2.27 12.21 10.39
C LEU A 22 2.81 11.95 11.79
N ASN A 23 3.69 12.81 12.31
CA ASN A 23 4.14 12.71 13.71
C ASN A 23 3.03 13.02 14.70
N LYS A 24 2.10 13.93 14.37
CA LYS A 24 0.91 14.23 15.20
C LYS A 24 -0.17 13.16 15.11
N THR A 25 -0.28 12.45 13.99
CA THR A 25 -1.26 11.38 13.78
C THR A 25 -0.72 9.98 14.04
N ARG A 26 0.58 9.87 14.36
CA ARG A 26 1.26 8.62 14.72
C ARG A 26 0.80 8.04 16.06
N ASP A 27 -0.09 8.72 16.76
CA ASP A 27 -0.63 8.29 18.05
C ASP A 27 -2.18 8.28 18.05
N ILE A 28 -2.82 8.12 16.88
CA ILE A 28 -4.29 8.03 16.79
C ILE A 28 -4.70 6.56 16.62
N PRO A 29 -5.23 5.89 17.67
CA PRO A 29 -5.61 4.49 17.59
C PRO A 29 -6.75 4.25 16.58
N THR A 30 -6.79 3.06 15.98
CA THR A 30 -7.82 2.64 15.00
C THR A 30 -9.24 2.71 15.55
N SER A 31 -9.38 2.71 16.89
CA SER A 31 -10.61 3.01 17.62
C SER A 31 -11.33 4.30 17.19
N THR A 32 -10.63 5.24 16.57
CA THR A 32 -11.22 6.50 16.05
C THR A 32 -11.92 6.35 14.69
N ILE A 33 -11.80 5.20 14.01
CA ILE A 33 -12.56 4.92 12.80
C ILE A 33 -14.03 4.75 13.20
N ASN A 34 -14.91 5.62 12.70
CA ASN A 34 -16.35 5.51 12.94
C ASN A 34 -16.89 4.22 12.31
N LYS A 35 -17.06 3.17 13.13
CA LYS A 35 -17.47 1.82 12.71
C LYS A 35 -18.96 1.75 12.29
N ASN A 36 -19.76 2.75 12.64
CA ASN A 36 -21.23 2.69 12.54
C ASN A 36 -21.77 2.63 11.09
N ASN A 37 -20.96 2.94 10.08
CA ASN A 37 -21.36 2.96 8.67
C ASN A 37 -20.56 1.97 7.79
N ILE A 38 -19.82 1.04 8.40
CA ILE A 38 -18.99 0.07 7.68
C ILE A 38 -19.74 -1.27 7.59
N ASP A 39 -19.68 -1.90 6.41
CA ASP A 39 -20.23 -3.24 6.19
C ASP A 39 -19.65 -4.25 7.18
N THR A 40 -20.48 -5.11 7.76
CA THR A 40 -20.07 -6.12 8.75
C THR A 40 -18.92 -7.00 8.26
N SER A 41 -18.88 -7.36 6.98
CA SER A 41 -17.81 -8.19 6.41
C SER A 41 -16.48 -7.43 6.34
N CYS A 42 -16.54 -6.12 6.10
CA CYS A 42 -15.37 -5.24 6.15
C CYS A 42 -14.87 -5.07 7.58
N LEU A 43 -15.78 -4.89 8.55
CA LEU A 43 -15.45 -4.82 9.98
C LEU A 43 -14.76 -6.11 10.46
N ASN A 44 -15.32 -7.27 10.14
CA ASN A 44 -14.73 -8.57 10.49
C ASN A 44 -13.31 -8.75 9.92
N LEU A 45 -13.05 -8.25 8.71
CA LEU A 45 -11.71 -8.28 8.14
C LEU A 45 -10.76 -7.33 8.87
N ILE A 46 -11.21 -6.12 9.19
CA ILE A 46 -10.42 -5.14 9.96
C ILE A 46 -10.03 -5.73 11.31
N GLU A 47 -10.97 -6.35 12.03
CA GLU A 47 -10.71 -6.99 13.32
C GLU A 47 -9.69 -8.14 13.22
N LYS A 48 -9.80 -8.98 12.18
CA LYS A 48 -8.78 -10.03 11.91
C LYS A 48 -7.39 -9.46 11.69
N LEU A 49 -7.29 -8.32 10.98
CA LEU A 49 -6.02 -7.64 10.79
C LEU A 49 -5.54 -7.04 12.13
N GLU A 50 -6.39 -6.38 12.90
CA GLU A 50 -6.01 -5.84 14.21
C GLU A 50 -5.46 -6.92 15.16
N LEU A 51 -6.09 -8.10 15.22
CA LEU A 51 -5.59 -9.24 16.00
C LEU A 51 -4.23 -9.74 15.49
N LEU A 52 -4.04 -9.82 14.19
CA LEU A 52 -2.74 -10.19 13.59
C LEU A 52 -1.67 -9.16 13.98
N ASN A 53 -1.99 -7.86 13.94
CA ASN A 53 -1.10 -6.78 14.35
C ASN A 53 -0.70 -6.91 15.83
N GLN A 54 -1.67 -7.15 16.72
CA GLN A 54 -1.41 -7.37 18.15
C GLN A 54 -0.49 -8.56 18.39
N SER A 55 -0.69 -9.67 17.68
CA SER A 55 0.18 -10.85 17.74
C SER A 55 1.61 -10.55 17.29
N ILE A 56 1.78 -9.75 16.23
CA ILE A 56 3.10 -9.31 15.76
C ILE A 56 3.78 -8.43 16.81
N VAL A 57 3.05 -7.49 17.42
CA VAL A 57 3.58 -6.59 18.46
C VAL A 57 3.99 -7.39 19.71
N SER A 58 3.16 -8.33 20.16
CA SER A 58 3.46 -9.14 21.35
C SER A 58 4.66 -10.07 21.16
N HIS A 59 4.83 -10.68 19.98
CA HIS A 59 6.02 -11.48 19.67
C HIS A 59 7.31 -10.64 19.56
N ASN A 60 7.20 -9.34 19.29
CA ASN A 60 8.33 -8.45 19.12
C ASN A 60 8.66 -7.62 20.38
N MET A 61 8.10 -7.94 21.56
CA MET A 61 8.24 -7.18 22.82
C MET A 61 9.69 -6.94 23.31
N ASN A 62 10.71 -7.61 22.74
CA ASN A 62 12.13 -7.31 22.96
C ASN A 62 12.69 -6.19 22.06
N SER A 63 11.88 -5.63 21.18
CA SER A 63 12.20 -4.51 20.31
C SER A 63 11.11 -3.45 20.49
N ASN A 64 11.47 -2.18 20.68
CA ASN A 64 10.55 -1.04 20.86
C ASN A 64 9.65 -0.75 19.62
N LYS A 65 9.02 -1.76 19.02
CA LYS A 65 8.16 -1.67 17.85
C LYS A 65 6.73 -1.34 18.30
N LYS A 66 6.33 -0.11 18.00
CA LYS A 66 4.99 0.44 18.26
C LYS A 66 3.92 -0.25 17.43
N GLU A 67 2.68 -0.21 17.93
CA GLU A 67 1.45 -0.58 17.23
C GLU A 67 1.41 0.01 15.81
N ILE A 68 1.07 -0.81 14.81
CA ILE A 68 0.97 -0.34 13.42
C ILE A 68 -0.30 0.49 13.25
N ASN A 69 -0.17 1.82 13.18
CA ASN A 69 -1.29 2.70 12.85
C ASN A 69 -1.74 2.50 11.40
N LEU A 70 -3.01 2.13 11.23
CA LEU A 70 -3.63 1.99 9.93
C LEU A 70 -3.90 3.39 9.34
N ASN A 71 -3.22 3.72 8.26
CA ASN A 71 -3.40 4.95 7.52
C ASN A 71 -4.49 4.77 6.45
N VAL A 72 -5.31 5.81 6.26
CA VAL A 72 -6.36 5.85 5.24
C VAL A 72 -5.97 6.78 4.09
N ILE A 73 -5.79 6.20 2.90
CA ILE A 73 -5.69 6.91 1.63
C ILE A 73 -7.11 6.98 1.05
N LYS A 74 -7.74 8.14 1.16
CA LYS A 74 -9.14 8.31 0.72
C LYS A 74 -9.29 7.97 -0.77
N ASN A 75 -10.41 7.32 -1.10
CA ASN A 75 -10.85 7.02 -2.47
C ASN A 75 -9.91 6.12 -3.30
N ILE A 76 -8.89 5.50 -2.71
CA ILE A 76 -7.92 4.69 -3.46
C ILE A 76 -8.60 3.50 -4.17
N CYS A 77 -9.57 2.85 -3.52
CA CYS A 77 -10.32 1.71 -4.07
C CYS A 77 -11.02 2.02 -5.39
N THR A 78 -11.53 3.25 -5.56
CA THR A 78 -12.32 3.63 -6.74
C THR A 78 -11.49 3.75 -8.01
N LYS A 79 -10.16 3.81 -7.88
CA LYS A 79 -9.21 4.04 -8.97
C LYS A 79 -8.26 2.86 -9.21
N LEU A 80 -8.50 1.72 -8.56
CA LEU A 80 -7.65 0.55 -8.71
C LEU A 80 -7.73 0.00 -10.13
N PRO A 81 -6.61 -0.50 -10.70
CA PRO A 81 -6.68 -1.27 -11.92
C PRO A 81 -7.55 -2.52 -11.69
N LYS A 82 -8.28 -2.96 -12.72
CA LYS A 82 -9.14 -4.16 -12.64
C LYS A 82 -8.33 -5.37 -12.16
N ASN A 83 -8.77 -5.97 -11.07
CA ASN A 83 -8.11 -7.09 -10.42
C ASN A 83 -9.13 -8.04 -9.76
N ASP A 84 -8.68 -9.28 -9.60
CA ASP A 84 -9.42 -10.37 -8.94
C ASP A 84 -8.90 -10.60 -7.51
N VAL A 85 -7.60 -10.36 -7.28
CA VAL A 85 -6.92 -10.55 -6.00
C VAL A 85 -6.04 -9.34 -5.70
N LEU A 86 -6.09 -8.84 -4.46
CA LEU A 86 -5.16 -7.85 -3.94
C LEU A 86 -4.14 -8.56 -3.05
N ILE A 87 -2.87 -8.54 -3.44
CA ILE A 87 -1.77 -9.18 -2.72
C ILE A 87 -0.92 -8.11 -2.05
N PHE A 88 -1.00 -8.02 -0.74
CA PHE A 88 -0.19 -7.10 0.06
C PHE A 88 1.07 -7.79 0.56
N ILE A 89 2.20 -7.08 0.44
CA ILE A 89 3.48 -7.49 1.03
C ILE A 89 3.60 -6.88 2.44
N PRO A 90 3.42 -7.66 3.53
CA PRO A 90 3.17 -7.11 4.86
C PRO A 90 4.25 -6.16 5.37
N THR A 91 5.52 -6.52 5.22
CA THR A 91 6.68 -5.77 5.74
C THR A 91 6.72 -4.31 5.28
N GLY A 92 6.18 -3.99 4.09
CA GLY A 92 6.19 -2.63 3.54
C GLY A 92 4.87 -1.88 3.65
N CYS A 93 3.73 -2.58 3.56
CA CYS A 93 2.44 -1.94 3.29
C CYS A 93 1.28 -2.34 4.22
N TYR A 94 1.53 -3.12 5.28
CA TYR A 94 0.49 -3.52 6.23
C TYR A 94 -0.35 -2.35 6.76
N GLN A 95 0.33 -1.25 7.10
CA GLN A 95 -0.29 -0.02 7.60
C GLN A 95 -1.26 0.67 6.62
N TYR A 96 -1.35 0.23 5.37
CA TYR A 96 -2.22 0.83 4.36
C TYR A 96 -3.38 -0.08 3.95
N ILE A 97 -3.43 -1.34 4.41
CA ILE A 97 -4.42 -2.33 3.95
C ILE A 97 -5.85 -1.82 4.11
N THR A 98 -6.17 -1.14 5.21
CA THR A 98 -7.52 -0.60 5.45
C THR A 98 -7.97 0.43 4.42
N SER A 99 -7.04 1.13 3.77
CA SER A 99 -7.35 2.02 2.65
C SER A 99 -7.99 1.27 1.48
N PHE A 100 -7.72 -0.03 1.36
CA PHE A 100 -8.16 -0.88 0.27
C PHE A 100 -9.35 -1.78 0.65
N ILE A 101 -9.93 -1.62 1.84
CA ILE A 101 -11.09 -2.42 2.29
C ILE A 101 -12.38 -1.66 1.98
N ASN A 102 -13.21 -2.25 1.12
CA ASN A 102 -14.60 -1.85 0.92
C ASN A 102 -15.45 -3.06 0.49
N LYS A 103 -16.74 -2.85 0.25
CA LYS A 103 -17.68 -3.90 -0.18
C LYS A 103 -17.25 -4.67 -1.44
N GLN A 104 -16.45 -4.06 -2.32
CA GLN A 104 -16.01 -4.68 -3.59
C GLN A 104 -14.63 -5.36 -3.51
N THR A 105 -13.87 -5.15 -2.43
CA THR A 105 -12.47 -5.58 -2.36
C THR A 105 -12.12 -6.38 -1.11
N TYR A 106 -12.94 -6.35 -0.05
CA TYR A 106 -12.61 -7.01 1.22
C TYR A 106 -12.31 -8.51 1.04
N ASP A 107 -13.05 -9.20 0.17
CA ASP A 107 -12.92 -10.63 -0.09
C ASP A 107 -11.77 -10.97 -1.04
N LYS A 108 -11.13 -9.98 -1.65
CA LYS A 108 -10.01 -10.15 -2.59
C LYS A 108 -8.64 -10.05 -1.91
N ILE A 109 -8.58 -9.64 -0.65
CA ILE A 109 -7.33 -9.36 0.06
C ILE A 109 -6.64 -10.67 0.45
N MET A 110 -5.35 -10.73 0.12
CA MET A 110 -4.39 -11.77 0.47
C MET A 110 -3.10 -11.10 0.97
N LEU A 111 -2.49 -11.64 2.02
CA LEU A 111 -1.14 -11.27 2.44
C LEU A 111 -0.16 -12.33 1.96
N TRP A 112 0.93 -11.90 1.34
CA TRP A 112 1.97 -12.83 0.88
C TRP A 112 3.35 -12.22 1.05
N GLU A 113 4.17 -12.88 1.87
CA GLU A 113 5.56 -12.54 2.09
C GLU A 113 6.49 -13.64 1.58
N ILE A 114 7.64 -13.25 1.06
CA ILE A 114 8.67 -14.14 0.56
C ILE A 114 10.01 -13.69 1.16
N HIS A 115 10.68 -14.61 1.85
CA HIS A 115 12.00 -14.44 2.39
C HIS A 115 12.97 -15.34 1.64
N ASN A 116 14.00 -14.74 1.03
CA ASN A 116 15.08 -15.51 0.42
C ASN A 116 16.25 -15.52 1.39
N ASN A 117 16.59 -16.71 1.88
CA ASN A 117 17.84 -16.98 2.58
C ASN A 117 18.85 -17.54 1.58
N LYS A 118 20.13 -17.67 1.97
CA LYS A 118 21.20 -18.18 1.09
C LYS A 118 20.88 -19.55 0.50
N ASP A 119 20.19 -20.39 1.26
CA ASP A 119 19.98 -21.81 0.93
C ASP A 119 18.54 -22.14 0.50
N ALA A 120 17.57 -21.27 0.82
CA ALA A 120 16.16 -21.54 0.55
C ALA A 120 15.30 -20.27 0.44
N SER A 121 14.22 -20.37 -0.33
CA SER A 121 13.14 -19.38 -0.35
C SER A 121 11.99 -19.88 0.51
N HIS A 122 11.61 -19.12 1.53
CA HIS A 122 10.45 -19.37 2.37
C HIS A 122 9.34 -18.38 2.01
N SER A 123 8.10 -18.86 1.95
CA SER A 123 6.94 -17.98 1.74
C SER A 123 5.89 -18.17 2.80
N CYS A 124 5.32 -17.07 3.30
CA CYS A 124 4.22 -17.06 4.23
C CYS A 124 3.00 -16.41 3.57
N LYS A 125 1.82 -17.02 3.74
CA LYS A 125 0.55 -16.56 3.17
C LYS A 125 -0.51 -16.48 4.26
N TYR A 126 -1.32 -15.43 4.23
CA TYR A 126 -2.50 -15.26 5.08
C TYR A 126 -3.67 -14.74 4.24
N LEU A 127 -4.90 -15.12 4.60
CA LEU A 127 -6.11 -14.88 3.78
C LEU A 127 -5.94 -15.38 2.33
N THR A 128 -5.34 -16.56 2.17
CA THR A 128 -4.97 -17.12 0.86
C THR A 128 -6.13 -17.11 -0.13
N LYS A 129 -5.84 -16.68 -1.36
CA LYS A 129 -6.78 -16.70 -2.50
C LYS A 129 -6.23 -17.59 -3.60
N ASN A 130 -7.11 -18.12 -4.43
CA ASN A 130 -6.70 -18.78 -5.67
C ASN A 130 -6.24 -17.73 -6.68
N ILE A 131 -5.01 -17.88 -7.17
CA ILE A 131 -4.38 -16.94 -8.11
C ILE A 131 -4.30 -17.47 -9.55
N LYS A 132 -4.59 -18.75 -9.79
CA LYS A 132 -4.49 -19.37 -11.12
C LYS A 132 -5.50 -18.76 -12.07
N GLY A 133 -5.01 -18.20 -13.19
CA GLY A 133 -5.80 -17.51 -14.20
C GLY A 133 -6.36 -16.16 -13.74
N LYS A 134 -5.90 -15.61 -12.61
CA LYS A 134 -6.45 -14.39 -12.00
C LYS A 134 -5.51 -13.19 -12.14
N LYS A 135 -6.10 -12.00 -12.30
CA LYS A 135 -5.38 -10.72 -12.24
C LYS A 135 -5.07 -10.37 -10.79
N CYS A 136 -3.79 -10.40 -10.46
CA CYS A 136 -3.27 -10.25 -9.11
C CYS A 136 -2.58 -8.90 -8.97
N LEU A 137 -3.22 -7.96 -8.26
CA LEU A 137 -2.65 -6.66 -7.95
C LEU A 137 -1.69 -6.78 -6.77
N ILE A 138 -0.41 -6.70 -7.04
CA ILE A 138 0.68 -6.71 -6.06
C ILE A 138 0.85 -5.31 -5.51
N ILE A 139 0.80 -5.17 -4.19
CA ILE A 139 0.86 -3.89 -3.50
C ILE A 139 2.02 -3.91 -2.50
N ASP A 140 2.95 -2.97 -2.68
CA ASP A 140 4.09 -2.81 -1.76
C ASP A 140 4.54 -1.35 -1.68
N LYS A 141 5.15 -0.98 -0.56
CA LYS A 141 5.89 0.27 -0.42
C LYS A 141 7.23 0.15 -1.12
N SER A 142 7.32 0.71 -2.33
CA SER A 142 8.45 0.45 -3.22
C SER A 142 9.59 1.45 -3.04
N TYR A 143 10.76 0.95 -2.65
CA TYR A 143 12.02 1.72 -2.63
C TYR A 143 12.79 1.54 -3.95
N THR A 144 12.99 0.29 -4.34
CA THR A 144 13.75 -0.13 -5.54
C THR A 144 12.91 -0.97 -6.49
N GLY A 145 11.70 -1.38 -6.14
CA GLY A 145 10.86 -2.28 -6.95
C GLY A 145 11.22 -3.77 -6.89
N LYS A 146 12.35 -4.17 -6.29
CA LYS A 146 12.81 -5.57 -6.30
C LYS A 146 11.81 -6.56 -5.71
N THR A 147 11.11 -6.19 -4.63
CA THR A 147 10.09 -7.05 -4.01
C THR A 147 8.90 -7.28 -4.93
N LEU A 148 8.48 -6.25 -5.68
CA LEU A 148 7.42 -6.35 -6.68
C LEU A 148 7.83 -7.29 -7.82
N ASP A 149 9.06 -7.15 -8.33
CA ASP A 149 9.58 -8.04 -9.39
C ASP A 149 9.70 -9.50 -8.92
N MET A 150 10.08 -9.72 -7.66
CA MET A 150 10.13 -11.05 -7.07
C MET A 150 8.73 -11.66 -6.96
N MET A 151 7.75 -10.88 -6.50
CA MET A 151 6.38 -11.35 -6.36
C MET A 151 5.73 -11.59 -7.73
N GLU A 152 6.01 -10.75 -8.72
CA GLU A 152 5.61 -10.93 -10.11
C GLU A 152 6.05 -12.30 -10.65
N LYS A 153 7.34 -12.65 -10.49
CA LYS A 153 7.85 -13.98 -10.88
C LYS A 153 7.10 -15.12 -10.21
N ASN A 154 6.76 -14.96 -8.92
CA ASN A 154 6.01 -15.98 -8.18
C ASN A 154 4.58 -16.12 -8.67
N ILE A 155 3.90 -15.02 -9.00
CA ILE A 155 2.54 -15.06 -9.54
C ILE A 155 2.54 -15.72 -10.92
N ILE A 156 3.49 -15.37 -11.79
CA ILE A 156 3.64 -16.00 -13.11
C ILE A 156 3.88 -17.51 -12.96
N LYS A 157 4.79 -17.91 -12.07
CA LYS A 157 5.07 -19.34 -11.78
C LYS A 157 3.83 -20.11 -11.32
N ASN A 158 2.87 -19.43 -10.69
CA ASN A 158 1.60 -20.00 -10.24
C ASN A 158 0.43 -19.74 -11.23
N ASN A 159 0.74 -19.42 -12.49
CA ASN A 159 -0.22 -19.17 -13.57
C ASN A 159 -1.18 -18.01 -13.30
N GLY A 160 -0.79 -17.01 -12.52
CA GLY A 160 -1.53 -15.76 -12.34
C GLY A 160 -1.02 -14.64 -13.27
N TYR A 161 -1.78 -13.56 -13.36
CA TYR A 161 -1.43 -12.37 -14.14
C TYR A 161 -1.07 -11.22 -13.17
N PRO A 162 0.23 -10.89 -13.00
CA PRO A 162 0.66 -9.86 -12.07
C PRO A 162 0.34 -8.46 -12.59
N ILE A 163 -0.03 -7.57 -11.67
CA ILE A 163 -0.11 -6.12 -11.88
C ILE A 163 0.58 -5.46 -10.68
N LYS A 164 1.58 -4.61 -10.92
CA LYS A 164 2.42 -4.01 -9.87
C LYS A 164 1.93 -2.61 -9.50
N LEU A 165 1.56 -2.41 -8.23
CA LEU A 165 1.22 -1.11 -7.65
C LEU A 165 2.24 -0.72 -6.58
N ALA A 166 3.08 0.26 -6.88
CA ALA A 166 4.03 0.82 -5.93
C ALA A 166 3.40 1.93 -5.09
N LEU A 167 3.33 1.74 -3.77
CA LEU A 167 2.92 2.77 -2.83
C LEU A 167 4.08 3.73 -2.55
N PHE A 168 3.88 5.02 -2.83
CA PHE A 168 4.82 6.10 -2.48
C PHE A 168 6.27 5.82 -2.94
N PRO A 169 6.51 5.60 -4.25
CA PRO A 169 7.83 5.26 -4.76
C PRO A 169 8.85 6.35 -4.41
N LYS A 170 10.05 5.94 -3.99
CA LYS A 170 11.13 6.87 -3.61
C LYS A 170 12.11 7.20 -4.74
N SER A 171 12.02 6.50 -5.86
CA SER A 171 12.96 6.60 -6.96
C SER A 171 12.25 6.40 -8.29
N MET A 172 12.81 6.93 -9.37
CA MET A 172 12.32 6.66 -10.72
C MET A 172 12.47 5.17 -11.07
N GLU A 173 13.53 4.51 -10.57
CA GLU A 173 13.72 3.06 -10.69
C GLU A 173 12.51 2.27 -10.18
N ALA A 174 11.98 2.62 -9.00
CA ALA A 174 10.78 2.00 -8.45
C ALA A 174 9.53 2.24 -9.31
N ILE A 175 9.43 3.41 -9.95
CA ILE A 175 8.33 3.72 -10.88
C ILE A 175 8.43 2.83 -12.11
N LYS A 176 9.61 2.76 -12.75
CA LYS A 176 9.86 1.95 -13.96
C LYS A 176 9.55 0.47 -13.76
N ARG A 177 9.76 -0.05 -12.55
CA ARG A 177 9.50 -1.45 -12.18
C ARG A 177 8.05 -1.73 -11.76
N SER A 178 7.15 -0.76 -11.87
CA SER A 178 5.75 -0.89 -11.49
C SER A 178 4.83 -0.49 -12.64
N ASP A 179 3.63 -1.05 -12.70
CA ASP A 179 2.62 -0.67 -13.70
C ASP A 179 1.87 0.60 -13.27
N TYR A 180 1.66 0.72 -11.97
CA TYR A 180 0.97 1.84 -11.33
C TYR A 180 1.72 2.30 -10.10
N ILE A 181 1.53 3.56 -9.75
CA ILE A 181 2.01 4.13 -8.50
C ILE A 181 0.89 4.83 -7.74
N VAL A 182 0.99 4.83 -6.41
CA VAL A 182 0.26 5.78 -5.57
C VAL A 182 1.17 6.96 -5.27
N PHE A 183 0.75 8.15 -5.69
CA PHE A 183 1.40 9.41 -5.34
C PHE A 183 0.39 10.32 -4.66
N LEU A 184 0.67 10.68 -3.41
CA LEU A 184 -0.26 11.35 -2.52
C LEU A 184 -1.54 10.50 -2.31
N ASP A 185 -2.68 10.90 -2.84
CA ASP A 185 -3.96 10.15 -2.80
C ASP A 185 -4.45 9.70 -4.20
N LYS A 186 -3.60 9.80 -5.22
CA LYS A 186 -3.96 9.45 -6.61
C LYS A 186 -3.15 8.26 -7.12
N ILE A 187 -3.79 7.45 -7.96
CA ILE A 187 -3.15 6.38 -8.72
C ILE A 187 -2.78 6.91 -10.10
N TYR A 188 -1.54 6.68 -10.50
CA TYR A 188 -1.03 6.99 -11.83
C TYR A 188 -0.53 5.73 -12.51
N LYS A 189 -0.71 5.63 -13.83
CA LYS A 189 0.05 4.67 -14.65
C LYS A 189 1.51 5.10 -14.69
N SER A 190 2.44 4.21 -14.43
CA SER A 190 3.87 4.54 -14.36
C SER A 190 4.39 5.12 -15.67
N GLN A 191 3.95 4.58 -16.82
CA GLN A 191 4.30 5.09 -18.16
C GLN A 191 3.89 6.55 -18.42
N SER A 192 2.99 7.12 -17.61
CA SER A 192 2.57 8.52 -17.74
C SER A 192 3.49 9.52 -17.03
N ILE A 193 4.52 9.02 -16.34
CA ILE A 193 5.46 9.80 -15.55
C ILE A 193 6.76 9.88 -16.35
N LYS A 194 7.11 11.10 -16.77
CA LYS A 194 8.32 11.35 -17.56
C LYS A 194 9.57 11.32 -16.67
N GLU A 195 10.67 10.81 -17.22
CA GLU A 195 11.93 10.58 -16.48
C GLU A 195 12.79 11.84 -16.28
N GLU A 196 12.46 12.94 -16.92
CA GLU A 196 13.35 14.10 -17.01
C GLU A 196 13.22 15.06 -15.82
N GLY A 197 14.35 15.33 -15.16
CA GLY A 197 14.50 16.34 -14.10
C GLY A 197 13.83 15.98 -12.78
N ASP A 198 13.31 16.98 -12.07
CA ASP A 198 12.63 16.81 -10.79
C ASP A 198 11.21 16.25 -10.95
N TRP A 199 11.13 14.95 -11.22
CA TRP A 199 9.87 14.25 -11.45
C TRP A 199 8.90 14.35 -10.27
N MET A 200 9.40 14.43 -9.03
CA MET A 200 8.56 14.55 -7.83
C MET A 200 7.86 15.90 -7.81
N ASN A 201 8.58 17.01 -8.01
CA ASN A 201 7.98 18.33 -8.07
C ASN A 201 7.02 18.48 -9.27
N LYS A 202 7.38 17.92 -10.43
CA LYS A 202 6.49 17.93 -11.62
C LYS A 202 5.20 17.15 -11.36
N LEU A 203 5.30 15.95 -10.80
CA LEU A 203 4.15 15.11 -10.48
C LEU A 203 3.30 15.73 -9.37
N TYR A 204 3.93 16.37 -8.38
CA TYR A 204 3.26 17.14 -7.33
C TYR A 204 2.41 18.27 -7.92
N LYS A 205 3.01 19.15 -8.73
CA LYS A 205 2.27 20.23 -9.40
C LYS A 205 1.11 19.71 -10.25
N LYS A 206 1.35 18.63 -11.01
CA LYS A 206 0.31 17.95 -11.80
C LYS A 206 -0.81 17.37 -10.93
N THR A 207 -0.47 16.86 -9.74
CA THR A 207 -1.45 16.30 -8.81
C THR A 207 -2.36 17.40 -8.26
N LEU A 208 -1.80 18.57 -7.94
CA LEU A 208 -2.52 19.74 -7.46
C LEU A 208 -3.36 20.45 -8.53
N SER A 209 -2.87 20.54 -9.78
CA SER A 209 -3.57 21.26 -10.85
C SER A 209 -4.84 20.56 -11.37
N VAL A 210 -5.11 19.34 -10.90
CA VAL A 210 -6.30 18.54 -11.25
C VAL A 210 -7.19 18.41 -10.01
N SER A 211 -7.34 19.49 -9.24
CA SER A 211 -8.14 19.55 -8.00
C SER A 211 -9.18 20.65 -8.09
#